data_AF-A0A382JCX8-F1
#
_entry.id   AF-A0A382JCX8-F1
#
_cell.length_a   1.000
_cell.length_b   1.000
_cell.length_c   1.000
_cell.angle_alpha   90.00
_cell.angle_beta   90.00
_cell.angle_gamma   90.00
#
_symmetry.space_group_name_H-M   'P 1'
#
loop_
_entity.id
_entity.type
_entity.pdbx_description
1 polymer ?
#
loop_
_entity_poly.entity_id
_entity_poly.type
_entity_poly.pdbx_seq_one_letter_code
_entity_poly.pdbx_strand_id
1 'polypeptide(L)' 'RILDHTADIANDLGKPVALVIADVPPETEQQLQAMLELRHRCIEGGFATFPSMSRASRAVRRLVDYYRWISEIE' A
#
# COMPACT_ATOMS: atom_id res chain seq x y z
N ARG A 1 14.94 -2.59 4.23
CA ARG A 1 14.84 -3.61 5.31
C ARG A 1 13.40 -3.84 5.76
N ILE A 2 12.66 -2.84 6.27
CA ILE A 2 11.26 -3.07 6.67
C ILE A 2 10.38 -3.36 5.46
N LEU A 3 10.40 -2.52 4.41
CA LEU A 3 9.59 -2.73 3.20
C LEU A 3 9.83 -4.08 2.52
N ASP A 4 11.10 -4.47 2.39
CA ASP A 4 11.47 -5.75 1.77
C ASP A 4 10.87 -6.91 2.59
N HIS A 5 10.95 -6.84 3.92
CA HIS A 5 10.36 -7.84 4.81
C HIS A 5 8.82 -7.85 4.76
N THR A 6 8.16 -6.69 4.66
CA THR A 6 6.70 -6.64 4.49
C THR A 6 6.26 -7.16 3.14
N ALA A 7 7.09 -7.02 2.10
CA ALA A 7 6.82 -7.54 0.75
C ALA A 7 6.86 -9.06 0.74
N ASP A 8 7.92 -9.62 1.32
CA ASP A 8 8.09 -11.07 1.42
C ASP A 8 6.92 -11.69 2.19
N ILE A 9 6.54 -11.11 3.34
CA ILE A 9 5.39 -11.58 4.13
C ILE A 9 4.06 -11.45 3.37
N ALA A 10 3.86 -10.35 2.65
CA ALA A 10 2.62 -10.13 1.89
C ALA A 10 2.47 -11.14 0.74
N ASN A 11 3.57 -11.36 0.01
CA ASN A 11 3.65 -12.28 -1.11
C ASN A 11 3.49 -13.73 -0.65
N ASP A 12 4.16 -14.11 0.45
CA ASP A 12 4.11 -15.48 0.98
C ASP A 12 2.73 -15.86 1.53
N LEU A 13 2.01 -14.89 2.12
CA LEU A 13 0.70 -15.14 2.73
C LEU A 13 -0.46 -15.01 1.74
N GLY A 14 -0.24 -14.49 0.53
CA GLY A 14 -1.29 -14.19 -0.44
C GLY A 14 -2.33 -13.20 0.09
N LYS A 15 -1.97 -12.38 1.08
CA LYS A 15 -2.88 -11.43 1.72
C LYS A 15 -2.72 -10.05 1.11
N PRO A 16 -3.83 -9.36 0.80
CA PRO A 16 -3.75 -8.01 0.25
C PRO A 16 -3.15 -7.05 1.27
N VAL A 17 -2.18 -6.24 0.84
CA VAL A 17 -1.52 -5.22 1.66
C VAL A 17 -1.70 -3.84 1.04
N ALA A 18 -2.08 -2.87 1.87
CA ALA A 18 -2.19 -1.47 1.53
C ALA A 18 -1.21 -0.66 2.38
N LEU A 19 -0.37 0.16 1.74
CA LEU A 19 0.61 1.01 2.42
C LEU A 19 0.07 2.43 2.56
N VAL A 20 0.21 3.02 3.74
CA VAL A 20 -0.12 4.42 3.98
C VAL A 20 1.17 5.23 4.06
N ILE A 21 1.37 6.12 3.09
CA ILE A 21 2.50 7.05 3.04
C ILE A 21 1.90 8.45 3.08
N ALA A 22 1.94 9.09 4.24
CA ALA A 22 1.35 10.41 4.42
C ALA A 22 2.00 11.44 3.48
N ASP A 23 1.18 12.27 2.84
CA ASP A 23 1.65 13.45 2.09
C ASP A 23 1.96 14.56 3.09
N VAL A 24 3.12 14.47 3.72
CA VAL A 24 3.67 15.55 4.55
C VAL A 24 4.45 16.50 3.63
N PRO A 25 4.23 17.83 3.69
CA PRO A 25 5.03 18.77 2.93
C PRO A 25 6.52 18.61 3.33
N PRO A 26 7.43 18.34 2.39
CA PRO A 26 8.84 18.22 2.70
C PRO A 26 9.41 19.59 3.07
N GLU A 27 10.22 19.64 4.12
CA GLU A 27 10.92 20.85 4.57
C GLU A 27 12.25 21.04 3.81
N THR A 28 12.79 19.97 3.22
CA THR A 28 14.04 19.99 2.46
C THR A 28 13.95 19.19 1.17
N GLU A 29 14.81 19.51 0.21
CA GLU A 29 14.93 18.75 -1.04
C GLU A 29 15.33 17.28 -0.79
N GLN A 30 16.16 17.03 0.22
CA GLN A 30 16.54 15.67 0.62
C GLN A 30 15.34 14.87 1.14
N GLN A 31 14.44 15.49 1.91
CA GLN A 31 13.21 14.84 2.35
C GLN A 31 12.29 14.54 1.16
N LEU A 32 12.16 15.48 0.20
CA LEU A 32 11.40 15.26 -1.01
C LEU A 32 11.94 14.06 -1.80
N GLN A 33 13.25 14.00 -2.02
CA GLN A 33 13.88 12.88 -2.73
C GLN A 33 13.67 11.55 -2.02
N ALA A 34 13.85 11.52 -0.69
CA ALA A 34 13.60 10.31 0.10
C ALA A 34 12.14 9.85 0.03
N MET A 35 11.18 10.78 0.05
CA MET A 35 9.75 10.45 -0.11
C MET A 35 9.42 9.91 -1.50
N LEU A 36 10.01 10.49 -2.56
CA LEU A 36 9.83 10.03 -3.93
C LEU A 36 10.44 8.64 -4.13
N GLU A 37 11.65 8.41 -3.65
CA GLU A 37 12.33 7.11 -3.72
C GLU A 37 11.55 6.03 -2.97
N LEU A 38 11.07 6.34 -1.76
CA LEU A 38 10.21 5.44 -0.99
C LEU A 38 8.94 5.07 -1.76
N ARG A 39 8.25 6.06 -2.34
CA ARG A 39 7.03 5.82 -3.12
C ARG A 39 7.32 4.99 -4.36
N HIS A 40 8.41 5.27 -5.06
CA HIS A 40 8.82 4.53 -6.25
C HIS A 40 9.05 3.05 -5.92
N ARG A 41 9.85 2.77 -4.89
CA ARG A 41 10.11 1.40 -4.43
C ARG A 41 8.85 0.63 -4.04
N CYS A 42 7.91 1.29 -3.37
CA CYS A 42 6.63 0.66 -3.02
C CYS A 42 5.81 0.30 -4.27
N ILE A 43 5.79 1.19 -5.27
CA ILE A 43 5.07 0.93 -6.53
C ILE A 43 5.75 -0.19 -7.32
N GLU A 44 7.07 -0.18 -7.45
CA GLU A 44 7.83 -1.25 -8.11
C GLU A 44 7.68 -2.60 -7.40
N GLY A 45 7.54 -2.59 -6.08
CA GLY A 45 7.23 -3.77 -5.27
C GLY A 45 5.79 -4.27 -5.41
N GLY A 46 4.95 -3.65 -6.24
CA GLY A 46 3.57 -4.05 -6.48
C GLY A 46 2.58 -3.65 -5.38
N PHE A 47 2.99 -2.76 -4.46
CA PHE A 47 2.12 -2.34 -3.36
C PHE A 47 1.18 -1.22 -3.76
N ALA A 48 -0.07 -1.34 -3.32
CA ALA A 48 -1.02 -0.24 -3.37
C ALA A 48 -0.68 0.80 -2.28
N THR A 49 -0.27 2.00 -2.68
CA THR A 49 0.06 3.10 -1.77
C THR A 49 -1.06 4.13 -1.68
N PHE A 50 -1.32 4.64 -0.47
CA PHE A 50 -2.37 5.62 -0.20
C PHE A 50 -1.86 6.77 0.68
N PRO A 51 -2.36 8.00 0.49
CA PRO A 51 -1.90 9.15 1.27
C PRO A 51 -2.53 9.25 2.66
N SER A 52 -3.55 8.42 2.97
CA SER A 52 -4.21 8.42 4.26
C SER A 52 -4.78 7.06 4.63
N MET A 53 -4.92 6.83 5.94
CA MET A 53 -5.52 5.60 6.48
C MET A 53 -6.93 5.41 5.95
N SER A 54 -7.74 6.48 5.92
CA SER A 54 -9.12 6.41 5.41
C SER A 54 -9.21 5.92 3.96
N ARG A 55 -8.25 6.29 3.10
CA ARG A 55 -8.22 5.81 1.71
C ARG A 55 -7.80 4.35 1.62
N ALA A 56 -6.78 3.95 2.38
CA ALA A 56 -6.36 2.56 2.47
C ALA A 56 -7.49 1.65 2.97
N SER A 57 -8.16 2.02 4.07
CA SER A 57 -9.26 1.24 4.64
C SER A 57 -10.43 1.08 3.67
N ARG A 58 -10.77 2.12 2.90
CA ARG A 58 -11.81 2.01 1.85
C ARG A 58 -11.40 1.07 0.72
N ALA A 59 -10.13 1.10 0.30
CA ALA A 59 -9.64 0.21 -0.74
C ALA A 59 -9.69 -1.26 -0.29
N VAL A 60 -9.21 -1.54 0.92
CA VAL A 60 -9.28 -2.89 1.51
C VAL A 60 -10.74 -3.33 1.66
N ARG A 61 -11.63 -2.45 2.14
CA ARG A 61 -13.06 -2.77 2.27
C ARG A 61 -13.68 -3.16 0.94
N ARG A 62 -13.42 -2.40 -0.13
CA ARG A 62 -13.91 -2.72 -1.48
C ARG A 62 -13.40 -4.05 -2.00
N LEU A 63 -12.14 -4.38 -1.70
CA LEU A 63 -11.56 -5.66 -2.07
C LEU A 63 -12.28 -6.82 -1.35
N VAL A 64 -12.54 -6.67 -0.05
CA VAL A 64 -13.31 -7.65 0.72
C VAL A 64 -14.74 -7.79 0.18
N ASP A 65 -15.41 -6.67 -0.10
CA ASP A 65 -16.77 -6.68 -0.65
C ASP A 65 -16.81 -7.35 -2.03
N TYR A 66 -15.79 -7.16 -2.87
CA TYR A 66 -15.66 -7.82 -4.17
C TYR A 66 -15.55 -9.35 -4.04
N TYR A 67 -14.67 -9.84 -3.15
CA TYR A 67 -14.54 -11.30 -2.96
C TYR A 67 -15.75 -11.92 -2.29
N ARG A 68 -16.47 -11.19 -1.42
CA ARG A 68 -17.77 -11.63 -0.90
C ARG A 68 -18.81 -11.76 -2.00
N TRP A 69 -18.92 -10.72 -2.84
CA TRP A 69 -19.83 -10.75 -3.97
C TRP A 69 -19.55 -11.91 -4.92
N ILE A 70 -18.28 -12.18 -5.26
CA ILE A 70 -17.90 -13.35 -6.07
C ILE A 70 -18.35 -14.65 -5.40
N SER A 71 -18.11 -14.81 -4.10
CA SER A 71 -18.49 -16.04 -3.39
C SER A 71 -20.00 -16.28 -3.28
N GLU A 72 -20.83 -15.27 -3.56
CA GLU A 72 -22.28 -15.36 -3.55
C GLU A 72 -22.87 -15.67 -4.94
N ILE A 73 -22.11 -15.44 -6.01
CA ILE A 73 -22.54 -15.67 -7.40
C ILE A 73 -21.94 -16.92 -8.05
N GLU A 74 -20.87 -17.47 -7.46
CA GLU A 74 -20.31 -18.80 -7.78
C GLU A 74 -21.01 -19.90 -6.97
#